data_AF-A0A438MTP4-F1
#
_entry.id   AF-A0A438MTP4-F1
#
_cell.length_a   1.000
_cell.length_b   1.000
_cell.length_c   1.000
_cell.angle_alpha   90.00
_cell.angle_beta   90.00
_cell.angle_gamma   90.00
#
_symmetry.space_group_name_H-M   'P 1'
#
loop_
_entity.id
_entity.type
_entity.pdbx_description
1 polymer ?
#
loop_
_entity_poly.entity_id
_entity_poly.type
_entity_poly.pdbx_seq_one_letter_code
_entity_poly.pdbx_strand_id
1 'polypeptide(L)'
;MRAATLPSQSRPLSTRSYFSSPISLDRSAHPQQLCSMPQEYAQLDLTEDQDSGNSKTMLSEPVHPALEGFPDVHAFDNLMDRYVKELSPKKQDKALIHAARAANIKTVLLDKKTTQIESAQFRFWVKKMFTLEPDDPKVNMARRKICHEGKPVAVREKLFKILTKAHRQCQHGGRDKTSAQVRFRKN
;
A
#
# COMPACT_ATOMS: atom_id res chain seq x y z
N MET A 1 59.09 -2.90 28.58
CA MET A 1 59.71 -4.18 29.01
C MET A 1 58.67 -4.90 29.86
N ARG A 2 58.26 -6.17 29.69
CA ARG A 2 58.70 -7.33 28.92
C ARG A 2 57.49 -8.26 28.74
N ALA A 3 57.49 -9.04 27.67
CA ALA A 3 56.58 -10.16 27.41
C ALA A 3 56.83 -11.35 28.35
N ALA A 4 55.89 -12.30 28.39
CA ALA A 4 56.15 -13.68 28.81
C ALA A 4 55.38 -14.68 27.94
N THR A 5 56.08 -15.75 27.60
CA THR A 5 55.85 -16.73 26.53
C THR A 5 55.37 -18.08 27.11
N LEU A 6 54.71 -18.87 26.23
CA LEU A 6 54.18 -20.24 26.36
C LEU A 6 55.17 -21.33 26.86
N PRO A 7 54.63 -22.53 27.17
CA PRO A 7 55.00 -23.76 26.43
C PRO A 7 53.75 -24.58 26.02
N SER A 8 53.53 -25.02 24.77
CA SER A 8 54.10 -26.18 24.02
C SER A 8 54.05 -27.52 24.77
N GLN A 9 53.35 -28.52 24.20
CA GLN A 9 53.62 -29.99 24.20
C GLN A 9 52.59 -30.70 23.26
N SER A 10 52.95 -31.90 22.80
CA SER A 10 52.68 -32.43 21.45
C SER A 10 51.82 -33.72 21.39
N ARG A 11 51.00 -33.86 20.32
CA ARG A 11 50.47 -35.04 19.52
C ARG A 11 50.46 -36.49 20.10
N PRO A 12 49.50 -37.39 19.69
CA PRO A 12 49.38 -37.88 18.29
C PRO A 12 47.97 -38.23 17.75
N LEU A 13 47.98 -38.62 16.46
CA LEU A 13 46.89 -38.92 15.51
C LEU A 13 46.03 -40.15 15.88
N SER A 14 44.76 -40.15 15.46
CA SER A 14 44.13 -41.36 14.93
C SER A 14 43.04 -41.04 13.90
N THR A 15 43.20 -41.66 12.73
CA THR A 15 42.36 -41.62 11.55
C THR A 15 41.20 -42.62 11.65
N ARG A 16 39.97 -42.24 11.31
CA ARG A 16 39.13 -43.11 10.46
C ARG A 16 38.01 -42.37 9.75
N SER A 17 38.08 -42.46 8.44
CA SER A 17 37.09 -42.16 7.41
C SER A 17 35.81 -42.99 7.56
N TYR A 18 34.65 -42.34 7.43
CA TYR A 18 33.42 -43.02 7.04
C TYR A 18 32.93 -42.46 5.70
N PHE A 19 32.60 -43.42 4.86
CA PHE A 19 32.29 -43.31 3.45
C PHE A 19 31.12 -42.37 3.15
N SER A 20 31.29 -41.63 2.06
CA SER A 20 30.20 -41.06 1.27
C SER A 20 29.67 -42.15 0.33
N SER A 21 28.35 -42.29 0.24
CA SER A 21 27.65 -42.84 -0.93
C SER A 21 26.22 -42.31 -0.99
N PRO A 22 25.66 -42.17 -2.21
CA PRO A 22 24.58 -41.23 -2.51
C PRO A 22 23.21 -41.87 -2.31
N ILE A 23 22.25 -41.09 -1.80
CA ILE A 23 20.84 -41.48 -1.84
C ILE A 23 20.26 -41.08 -3.19
N SER A 24 19.74 -42.12 -3.84
CA SER A 24 19.11 -42.17 -5.15
C SER A 24 18.01 -41.12 -5.34
N LEU A 25 17.96 -40.54 -6.55
CA LEU A 25 16.76 -39.90 -7.09
C LEU A 25 15.65 -40.94 -7.13
N ASP A 26 14.54 -40.70 -6.43
CA ASP A 26 13.26 -41.25 -6.80
C ASP A 26 12.36 -40.13 -7.34
N ARG A 27 11.86 -40.41 -8.53
CA ARG A 27 11.17 -39.54 -9.46
C ARG A 27 9.68 -39.76 -9.26
N SER A 28 9.09 -39.02 -8.34
CA SER A 28 7.63 -38.89 -8.24
C SER A 28 7.24 -37.46 -8.57
N ALA A 29 7.15 -37.17 -9.88
CA ALA A 29 6.65 -35.91 -10.40
C ALA A 29 5.14 -35.82 -10.16
N HIS A 30 4.73 -35.29 -9.01
CA HIS A 30 3.43 -34.66 -8.88
C HIS A 30 3.48 -33.33 -9.65
N PRO A 31 2.62 -33.12 -10.65
CA PRO A 31 2.46 -31.78 -11.20
C PRO A 31 1.78 -30.96 -10.10
N GLN A 32 2.57 -30.11 -9.42
CA GLN A 32 1.99 -28.93 -8.80
C GLN A 32 1.29 -28.19 -9.94
N GLN A 33 -0.03 -28.17 -9.91
CA GLN A 33 -0.83 -27.24 -10.69
C GLN A 33 -0.30 -25.85 -10.33
N LEU A 34 0.62 -25.33 -11.15
CA LEU A 34 0.78 -23.91 -11.34
C LEU A 34 -0.62 -23.44 -11.72
N CYS A 35 -1.36 -22.89 -10.76
CA CYS A 35 -2.54 -22.11 -11.03
C CYS A 35 -2.06 -20.95 -11.89
N SER A 36 -2.10 -21.15 -13.20
CA SER A 36 -1.87 -20.14 -14.21
C SER A 36 -2.90 -19.07 -13.95
N MET A 37 -2.42 -17.98 -13.37
CA MET A 37 -3.25 -16.86 -13.01
C MET A 37 -3.91 -16.30 -14.28
N PRO A 38 -5.26 -16.23 -14.42
CA PRO A 38 -5.86 -15.50 -15.53
C PRO A 38 -5.20 -14.14 -15.73
N GLN A 39 -4.71 -13.92 -16.96
CA GLN A 39 -4.00 -12.71 -17.39
C GLN A 39 -4.81 -11.41 -17.15
N GLU A 40 -6.12 -11.55 -16.94
CA GLU A 40 -7.09 -10.48 -16.75
C GLU A 40 -6.85 -9.59 -15.53
N TYR A 41 -6.11 -10.07 -14.51
CA TYR A 41 -5.86 -9.31 -13.28
C TYR A 41 -4.39 -8.95 -13.03
N ALA A 42 -3.48 -9.36 -13.92
CA ALA A 42 -2.07 -8.96 -13.87
C ALA A 42 -1.87 -7.45 -14.13
N GLN A 43 -2.90 -6.78 -14.65
CA GLN A 43 -2.89 -5.37 -15.03
C GLN A 43 -4.08 -4.59 -14.44
N LEU A 44 -4.50 -4.89 -13.21
CA LEU A 44 -5.44 -4.02 -12.52
C LEU A 44 -4.74 -2.72 -12.12
N ASP A 45 -5.15 -1.61 -12.72
CA ASP A 45 -4.76 -0.28 -12.27
C ASP A 45 -5.13 -0.13 -10.79
N LEU A 46 -4.12 0.15 -9.96
CA LEU A 46 -4.29 0.45 -8.53
C LEU A 46 -4.86 1.86 -8.32
N THR A 47 -5.02 2.62 -9.40
CA THR A 47 -5.61 3.94 -9.36
C THR A 47 -7.12 3.86 -9.25
N GLU A 48 -7.59 3.90 -8.01
CA GLU A 48 -8.98 4.16 -7.71
C GLU A 48 -9.34 5.65 -7.89
N ASP A 49 -10.62 5.90 -8.14
CA ASP A 49 -11.18 7.24 -8.15
C ASP A 49 -11.13 7.90 -6.77
N GLN A 50 -11.19 9.23 -6.77
CA GLN A 50 -11.13 10.05 -5.55
C GLN A 50 -12.52 10.41 -5.01
N ASP A 51 -13.56 9.95 -5.69
CA ASP A 51 -14.95 10.08 -5.30
C ASP A 51 -15.46 8.74 -4.75
N SER A 52 -16.46 8.79 -3.87
CA SER A 52 -17.09 7.60 -3.30
C SER A 52 -18.57 7.85 -2.99
N GLY A 53 -19.40 6.85 -3.26
CA GLY A 53 -20.79 6.82 -2.82
C GLY A 53 -20.92 6.81 -1.29
N ASN A 54 -19.88 6.36 -0.59
CA ASN A 54 -19.83 6.31 0.87
C ASN A 54 -19.29 7.61 1.50
N SER A 55 -19.20 8.72 0.74
CA SER A 55 -18.64 9.98 1.23
C SER A 55 -19.26 10.51 2.54
N LYS A 56 -20.53 10.19 2.81
CA LYS A 56 -21.25 10.58 4.04
C LYS A 56 -21.00 9.64 5.21
N THR A 57 -20.87 8.34 4.96
CA THR A 57 -20.68 7.33 6.00
C THR A 57 -19.19 7.09 6.29
N MET A 58 -18.33 7.49 5.35
CA MET A 58 -16.90 7.25 5.30
C MET A 58 -16.51 5.75 5.29
N LEU A 59 -17.47 4.83 5.14
CA LEU A 59 -17.22 3.39 5.16
C LEU A 59 -16.44 2.95 3.91
N SER A 60 -15.58 1.96 4.07
CA SER A 60 -14.80 1.43 2.95
C SER A 60 -15.70 0.77 1.91
N GLU A 61 -15.35 0.92 0.64
CA GLU A 61 -16.03 0.23 -0.44
C GLU A 61 -15.51 -1.22 -0.55
N PRO A 62 -16.40 -2.22 -0.57
CA PRO A 62 -16.01 -3.62 -0.72
C PRO A 62 -15.38 -3.91 -2.09
N VAL A 63 -14.58 -4.98 -2.15
CA VAL A 63 -14.14 -5.58 -3.42
C VAL A 63 -15.19 -6.59 -3.85
N HIS A 64 -15.64 -6.50 -5.11
CA HIS A 64 -16.61 -7.42 -5.69
C HIS A 64 -16.02 -8.17 -6.91
N PRO A 65 -16.15 -9.51 -6.98
CA PRO A 65 -16.59 -10.40 -5.89
C PRO A 65 -15.62 -10.35 -4.69
N ALA A 66 -16.09 -10.77 -3.51
CA ALA A 66 -15.24 -10.89 -2.33
C ALA A 66 -14.07 -11.85 -2.64
N LEU A 67 -12.87 -11.50 -2.18
CA LEU A 67 -11.69 -12.30 -2.45
C LEU A 67 -11.48 -13.32 -1.34
N GLU A 68 -11.37 -14.60 -1.73
CA GLU A 68 -11.06 -15.68 -0.80
C GLU A 68 -9.69 -15.46 -0.14
N GLY A 69 -9.61 -15.72 1.17
CA GLY A 69 -8.38 -15.53 1.95
C GLY A 69 -8.07 -14.06 2.34
N PHE A 70 -8.96 -13.12 2.02
CA PHE A 70 -8.85 -11.71 2.47
C PHE A 70 -9.82 -11.42 3.62
N PRO A 71 -9.51 -10.44 4.49
CA PRO A 71 -10.45 -9.98 5.49
C PRO A 71 -11.68 -9.37 4.82
N ASP A 72 -12.81 -9.41 5.53
CA ASP A 72 -14.00 -8.67 5.12
C ASP A 72 -13.79 -7.15 5.28
N VAL A 73 -14.56 -6.36 4.53
CA VAL A 73 -14.44 -4.89 4.53
C VAL A 73 -14.77 -4.28 5.90
N HIS A 74 -15.67 -4.87 6.67
CA HIS A 74 -16.03 -4.40 8.00
C HIS A 74 -14.91 -4.66 9.03
N ALA A 75 -14.22 -5.79 8.96
CA ALA A 75 -13.02 -6.04 9.76
C ALA A 75 -11.94 -4.99 9.48
N PHE A 76 -11.76 -4.59 8.21
CA PHE A 76 -10.86 -3.50 7.85
C PHE A 76 -11.31 -2.15 8.42
N ASP A 77 -12.59 -1.79 8.30
CA ASP A 77 -13.13 -0.54 8.85
C ASP A 77 -12.96 -0.49 10.38
N ASN A 78 -13.21 -1.59 11.09
CA ASN A 78 -12.98 -1.69 12.53
C ASN A 78 -11.51 -1.50 12.91
N LEU A 79 -10.57 -2.01 12.10
CA LEU A 79 -9.14 -1.79 12.31
C LEU A 79 -8.77 -0.33 12.06
N MET A 80 -9.30 0.27 10.99
CA MET A 80 -9.06 1.67 10.65
C MET A 80 -9.59 2.63 11.73
N ASP A 81 -10.80 2.38 12.23
CA ASP A 81 -11.42 3.18 13.27
C ASP A 81 -10.62 3.15 14.56
N ARG A 82 -10.12 1.97 14.97
CA ARG A 82 -9.24 1.85 16.14
C ARG A 82 -7.94 2.63 15.94
N TYR A 83 -7.29 2.45 14.79
CA TYR A 83 -6.06 3.17 14.46
C TYR A 83 -6.25 4.69 14.55
N VAL A 84 -7.31 5.23 13.95
CA VAL A 84 -7.56 6.69 13.98
C VAL A 84 -7.88 7.15 15.41
N LYS A 85 -8.71 6.42 16.16
CA LYS A 85 -9.09 6.80 17.54
C LYS A 85 -7.89 6.86 18.50
N GLU A 86 -6.88 6.04 18.28
CA GLU A 86 -5.65 6.02 19.09
C GLU A 86 -4.71 7.20 18.79
N LEU A 87 -4.91 7.93 17.70
CA LEU A 87 -4.16 9.15 17.40
C LEU A 87 -4.62 10.32 18.27
N SER A 88 -3.72 11.28 18.51
CA SER A 88 -4.10 12.54 19.17
C SER A 88 -5.08 13.34 18.31
N PRO A 89 -5.96 14.18 18.88
CA PRO A 89 -6.95 14.94 18.11
C PRO A 89 -6.35 15.74 16.94
N LYS A 90 -5.16 16.32 17.13
CA LYS A 90 -4.43 17.05 16.07
C LYS A 90 -3.96 16.17 14.92
N LYS A 91 -3.70 14.88 15.18
CA LYS A 91 -3.28 13.89 14.17
C LYS A 91 -4.49 13.24 13.49
N GLN A 92 -5.60 13.04 14.20
CA GLN A 92 -6.83 12.45 13.67
C GLN A 92 -7.34 13.21 12.43
N ASP A 93 -7.50 14.53 12.53
CA ASP A 93 -8.00 15.38 11.43
C ASP A 93 -7.10 15.35 10.18
N LYS A 94 -5.82 15.02 10.36
CA LYS A 94 -4.81 14.99 9.29
C LYS A 94 -4.43 13.58 8.83
N ALA A 95 -4.98 12.55 9.46
CA ALA A 95 -4.53 11.18 9.25
C ALA A 95 -4.93 10.65 7.86
N LEU A 96 -6.17 10.93 7.44
CA LEU A 96 -6.76 10.40 6.21
C LEU A 96 -7.55 11.49 5.49
N ILE A 97 -7.53 11.43 4.16
CA ILE A 97 -8.40 12.24 3.31
C ILE A 97 -9.60 11.37 2.93
N HIS A 98 -10.79 11.74 3.38
CA HIS A 98 -12.04 11.07 2.99
C HIS A 98 -12.65 11.74 1.74
N ALA A 99 -13.53 11.05 1.04
CA ALA A 99 -14.06 11.49 -0.26
C ALA A 99 -14.72 12.88 -0.19
N ALA A 100 -15.49 13.19 0.86
CA ALA A 100 -16.07 14.52 1.02
C ALA A 100 -15.00 15.63 1.14
N ARG A 101 -13.90 15.38 1.87
CA ARG A 101 -12.78 16.32 1.97
C ARG A 101 -12.01 16.41 0.66
N ALA A 102 -11.87 15.30 -0.08
CA ALA A 102 -11.31 15.31 -1.42
C ALA A 102 -12.12 16.22 -2.37
N ALA A 103 -13.46 16.17 -2.32
CA ALA A 103 -14.30 17.09 -3.10
C ALA A 103 -14.04 18.56 -2.74
N ASN A 104 -13.91 18.90 -1.46
CA ASN A 104 -13.56 20.26 -1.02
C ASN A 104 -12.17 20.68 -1.52
N ILE A 105 -11.18 19.78 -1.46
CA ILE A 105 -9.83 20.01 -2.01
C ILE A 105 -9.92 20.29 -3.52
N LYS A 106 -10.66 19.47 -4.27
CA LYS A 106 -10.84 19.62 -5.72
C LYS A 106 -11.44 20.99 -6.06
N THR A 107 -12.49 21.40 -5.36
CA THR A 107 -13.14 22.71 -5.56
C THR A 107 -12.18 23.87 -5.33
N VAL A 108 -11.36 23.83 -4.27
CA VAL A 108 -10.35 24.88 -4.00
C VAL A 108 -9.26 24.94 -5.06
N LEU A 109 -8.87 23.78 -5.62
CA LEU A 109 -7.86 23.74 -6.68
C LEU A 109 -8.42 24.19 -8.04
N LEU A 110 -9.71 23.97 -8.29
CA LEU A 110 -10.41 24.43 -9.48
C LEU A 110 -10.65 25.94 -9.48
N ASP A 111 -11.09 26.49 -8.35
CA ASP A 111 -11.20 27.93 -8.14
C ASP A 111 -10.29 28.37 -6.98
N LYS A 112 -9.05 28.76 -7.32
CA LYS A 112 -8.04 29.20 -6.35
C LYS A 112 -8.42 30.48 -5.59
N LYS A 113 -9.43 31.23 -6.07
CA LYS A 113 -9.95 32.45 -5.45
C LYS A 113 -11.18 32.19 -4.58
N THR A 114 -11.68 30.95 -4.56
CA THR A 114 -12.87 30.61 -3.78
C THR A 114 -12.70 30.97 -2.30
N THR A 115 -13.75 31.56 -1.72
CA THR A 115 -13.84 31.88 -0.29
C THR A 115 -14.94 31.09 0.42
N GLN A 116 -15.78 30.38 -0.33
CA GLN A 116 -16.96 29.67 0.16
C GLN A 116 -16.63 28.30 0.76
N ILE A 117 -15.46 27.74 0.42
CA ILE A 117 -15.05 26.43 0.90
C ILE A 117 -14.21 26.56 2.16
N GLU A 118 -14.72 26.00 3.25
CA GLU A 118 -14.02 25.78 4.52
C GLU A 118 -13.33 27.05 5.06
N SER A 119 -12.35 26.87 5.96
CA SER A 119 -11.57 27.97 6.54
C SER A 119 -10.47 28.48 5.60
N ALA A 120 -10.00 29.71 5.84
CA ALA A 120 -8.85 30.27 5.12
C ALA A 120 -7.58 29.42 5.29
N GLN A 121 -7.38 28.83 6.48
CA GLN A 121 -6.26 27.93 6.75
C GLN A 121 -6.33 26.66 5.92
N PHE A 122 -7.52 26.06 5.79
CA PHE A 122 -7.74 24.91 4.92
C PHE A 122 -7.38 25.25 3.48
N ARG A 123 -7.89 26.35 2.93
CA ARG A 123 -7.60 26.75 1.54
C ARG A 123 -6.12 27.03 1.30
N PHE A 124 -5.44 27.65 2.26
CA PHE A 124 -3.99 27.86 2.19
C PHE A 124 -3.23 26.51 2.19
N TRP A 125 -3.59 25.61 3.11
CA TRP A 125 -3.01 24.27 3.17
C TRP A 125 -3.24 23.50 1.87
N VAL A 126 -4.45 23.54 1.30
CA VAL A 126 -4.77 22.85 0.05
C VAL A 126 -3.85 23.32 -1.09
N LYS A 127 -3.77 24.64 -1.31
CA LYS A 127 -2.94 25.22 -2.38
C LYS A 127 -1.45 24.94 -2.19
N LYS A 128 -1.00 24.73 -0.95
CA LYS A 128 0.38 24.43 -0.62
C LYS A 128 0.74 22.95 -0.80
N MET A 129 -0.20 22.05 -0.48
CA MET A 129 0.09 20.62 -0.39
C MET A 129 -0.36 19.81 -1.60
N PHE A 130 -1.35 20.29 -2.36
CA PHE A 130 -1.94 19.53 -3.46
C PHE A 130 -1.86 20.26 -4.79
N THR A 131 -1.82 19.47 -5.85
CA THR A 131 -1.94 19.88 -7.24
C THR A 131 -3.15 19.19 -7.89
N LEU A 132 -3.59 19.70 -9.03
CA LEU A 132 -4.64 19.08 -9.82
C LEU A 132 -4.06 18.69 -11.17
N GLU A 133 -4.06 17.40 -11.49
CA GLU A 133 -3.37 16.85 -12.65
C GLU A 133 -4.34 16.02 -13.53
N PRO A 134 -4.24 16.10 -14.88
CA PRO A 134 -3.35 17.00 -15.62
C PRO A 134 -3.77 18.46 -15.48
N ASP A 135 -2.79 19.36 -15.40
CA ASP A 135 -2.99 20.82 -15.34
C ASP A 135 -3.20 21.40 -16.75
N ASP A 136 -4.10 20.79 -17.51
CA ASP A 136 -4.51 21.26 -18.83
C ASP A 136 -5.95 21.77 -18.77
N PRO A 137 -6.18 23.07 -19.02
CA PRO A 137 -7.51 23.68 -19.10
C PRO A 137 -8.47 22.93 -20.03
N LYS A 138 -7.98 22.28 -21.08
CA LYS A 138 -8.77 21.55 -22.09
C LYS A 138 -9.26 20.19 -21.60
N VAL A 139 -8.64 19.64 -20.55
CA VAL A 139 -9.05 18.36 -19.97
C VAL A 139 -10.28 18.57 -19.09
N ASN A 140 -11.31 17.76 -19.36
CA ASN A 140 -12.54 17.71 -18.57
C ASN A 140 -12.22 17.60 -17.07
N MET A 141 -12.84 18.46 -16.26
CA MET A 141 -12.64 18.56 -14.81
C MET A 141 -12.86 17.21 -14.09
N ALA A 142 -13.76 16.37 -14.60
CA ALA A 142 -14.00 15.02 -14.07
C ALA A 142 -12.75 14.14 -14.16
N ARG A 143 -11.92 14.32 -15.20
CA ARG A 143 -10.70 13.53 -15.43
C ARG A 143 -9.48 14.02 -14.64
N ARG A 144 -9.57 15.19 -13.99
CA ARG A 144 -8.48 15.73 -13.20
C ARG A 144 -8.49 15.14 -11.79
N LYS A 145 -7.31 14.73 -11.32
CA LYS A 145 -7.06 14.08 -10.03
C LYS A 145 -6.26 15.01 -9.13
N ILE A 146 -6.59 14.98 -7.84
CA ILE A 146 -5.82 15.63 -6.79
C ILE A 146 -4.54 14.84 -6.62
N CYS A 147 -3.40 15.50 -6.75
CA CYS A 147 -2.09 14.91 -6.52
C CYS A 147 -1.42 15.54 -5.31
N HIS A 148 -0.59 14.76 -4.62
CA HIS A 148 0.36 15.22 -3.61
C HIS A 148 1.74 14.69 -4.01
N GLU A 149 2.71 15.59 -4.19
CA GLU A 149 4.06 15.24 -4.69
C GLU A 149 4.00 14.43 -6.00
N GLY A 150 3.14 14.85 -6.94
CA GLY A 150 2.94 14.19 -8.24
C GLY A 150 2.23 12.83 -8.18
N LYS A 151 1.75 12.41 -6.99
CA LYS A 151 1.04 11.14 -6.82
C LYS A 151 -0.45 11.37 -6.54
N PRO A 152 -1.36 10.68 -7.24
CA PRO A 152 -2.79 10.81 -6.99
C PRO A 152 -3.16 10.39 -5.56
N VAL A 153 -3.85 11.29 -4.85
CA VAL A 153 -4.34 11.05 -3.48
C VAL A 153 -5.31 9.87 -3.46
N ALA A 154 -5.11 8.95 -2.53
CA ALA A 154 -6.08 7.89 -2.25
C ALA A 154 -7.05 8.38 -1.16
N VAL A 155 -8.35 8.16 -1.36
CA VAL A 155 -9.36 8.49 -0.35
C VAL A 155 -9.63 7.30 0.58
N ARG A 156 -10.01 7.59 1.82
CA ARG A 156 -10.27 6.60 2.89
C ARG A 156 -11.10 5.42 2.38
N GLU A 157 -12.21 5.73 1.73
CA GLU A 157 -13.23 4.78 1.28
C GLU A 157 -12.68 3.78 0.25
N LYS A 158 -11.57 4.10 -0.43
CA LYS A 158 -10.94 3.24 -1.43
C LYS A 158 -9.73 2.47 -0.90
N LEU A 159 -9.27 2.73 0.32
CA LEU A 159 -8.06 2.12 0.87
C LEU A 159 -8.14 0.60 0.91
N PHE A 160 -9.29 0.04 1.29
CA PHE A 160 -9.48 -1.41 1.31
C PHE A 160 -9.25 -2.02 -0.08
N LYS A 161 -9.83 -1.45 -1.13
CA LYS A 161 -9.65 -1.90 -2.52
C LYS A 161 -8.18 -1.81 -2.95
N ILE A 162 -7.53 -0.68 -2.71
CA ILE A 162 -6.14 -0.42 -3.10
C ILE A 162 -5.20 -1.45 -2.44
N LEU A 163 -5.32 -1.61 -1.12
CA LEU A 163 -4.47 -2.50 -0.34
C LEU A 163 -4.70 -3.97 -0.70
N THR A 164 -5.96 -4.38 -0.81
CA THR A 164 -6.33 -5.75 -1.20
C THR A 164 -5.81 -6.10 -2.60
N LYS A 165 -5.96 -5.20 -3.58
CA LYS A 165 -5.42 -5.38 -4.93
C LYS A 165 -3.89 -5.46 -4.92
N ALA A 166 -3.22 -4.55 -4.22
CA ALA A 166 -1.76 -4.51 -4.16
C ALA A 166 -1.18 -5.75 -3.46
N HIS A 167 -1.81 -6.19 -2.36
CA HIS A 167 -1.41 -7.38 -1.61
C HIS A 167 -1.58 -8.65 -2.44
N ARG A 168 -2.65 -8.74 -3.24
CA ARG A 168 -2.83 -9.83 -4.21
C ARG A 168 -1.77 -9.80 -5.31
N GLN A 169 -1.50 -8.63 -5.89
CA GLN A 169 -0.52 -8.47 -6.98
C GLN A 169 0.90 -8.86 -6.55
N CYS A 170 1.26 -8.63 -5.29
CA CYS A 170 2.54 -9.05 -4.74
C CYS A 170 2.52 -10.48 -4.15
N GLN A 171 1.51 -11.29 -4.49
CA GLN A 171 1.35 -12.69 -4.07
C GLN A 171 1.38 -12.87 -2.55
N HIS A 172 0.55 -12.10 -1.85
CA HIS A 172 0.50 -12.08 -0.38
C HIS A 172 1.83 -11.70 0.27
N GLY A 173 2.62 -10.87 -0.43
CA GLY A 173 3.84 -10.31 0.12
C GLY A 173 3.55 -9.49 1.39
N GLY A 174 4.52 -9.49 2.31
CA GLY A 174 4.43 -8.71 3.54
C GLY A 174 4.31 -7.19 3.31
N ARG A 175 4.30 -6.44 4.42
CA ARG A 175 4.10 -4.98 4.43
C ARG A 175 4.92 -4.24 3.37
N ASP A 176 6.23 -4.48 3.33
CA ASP A 176 7.13 -3.69 2.50
C ASP A 176 6.93 -3.98 1.01
N LYS A 177 6.67 -5.25 0.64
CA LYS A 177 6.33 -5.64 -0.74
C LYS A 177 5.00 -5.04 -1.19
N THR A 178 3.98 -5.10 -0.34
CA THR A 178 2.68 -4.49 -0.63
C THR A 178 2.79 -2.96 -0.74
N SER A 179 3.55 -2.33 0.15
CA SER A 179 3.79 -0.88 0.11
C SER A 179 4.52 -0.45 -1.16
N ALA A 180 5.53 -1.21 -1.59
CA ALA A 180 6.21 -0.98 -2.85
C ALA A 180 5.20 -1.03 -4.01
N GLN A 181 4.35 -2.06 -4.06
CA GLN A 181 3.32 -2.20 -5.09
C GLN A 181 2.35 -0.99 -5.13
N VAL A 182 1.92 -0.48 -3.98
CA VAL A 182 1.07 0.74 -3.89
C VAL A 182 1.81 1.99 -4.37
N ARG A 183 3.13 2.09 -4.11
CA ARG A 183 3.96 3.25 -4.49
C ARG A 183 4.35 3.24 -5.97
N PHE A 184 4.46 2.08 -6.59
CA PHE A 184 4.78 1.90 -8.02
C PHE A 184 3.60 2.23 -8.95
N ARG A 185 2.78 3.24 -8.59
CA ARG A 185 1.78 3.82 -9.50
C ARG A 185 2.51 4.52 -10.64
N LYS A 186 2.33 4.03 -11.87
CA LYS A 186 2.63 4.80 -13.08
C LYS A 186 1.52 5.85 -13.23
N ASN A 187 1.88 7.12 -13.39
CA ASN A 187 0.94 8.17 -13.81
C ASN A 187 0.52 7.95 -15.26
#